data_AF-A0A0V8EKB7-F1
#
_entry.id   AF-A0A0V8EKB7-F1
#
_cell.length_a   1.000
_cell.length_b   1.000
_cell.length_c   1.000
_cell.angle_alpha   90.00
_cell.angle_beta   90.00
_cell.angle_gamma   90.00
#
_symmetry.space_group_name_H-M   'P 1'
#
loop_
_entity.id
_entity.type
_entity.pdbx_description
1 polymer ?
#
loop_
_entity_poly.entity_id
_entity_poly.type
_entity_poly.pdbx_seq_one_letter_code
_entity_poly.pdbx_strand_id
1 'polypeptide(L)' 'MKKFELYSSSFVSDGKEMSLSRIAHADSYADVIEYIESNAGWYTGINGAFKVAYIEEVVE' A
#
# COMPACT_ATOMS: atom_id res chain seq x y z
N MET A 1 -14.13 4.80 9.43
CA MET A 1 -12.90 4.40 8.74
C MET A 1 -13.23 3.90 7.36
N LYS A 2 -12.69 4.59 6.35
CA LYS A 2 -12.71 4.20 4.95
C LYS A 2 -11.68 3.08 4.72
N LYS A 3 -11.83 2.40 3.58
CA LYS A 3 -10.94 1.33 3.14
C LYS A 3 -10.06 1.86 2.02
N PHE A 4 -8.76 1.65 2.14
CA PHE A 4 -7.79 2.00 1.10
C PHE A 4 -7.02 0.77 0.68
N GLU A 5 -6.84 0.56 -0.61
CA GLU A 5 -5.92 -0.44 -1.15
C GLU A 5 -4.60 0.25 -1.53
N LEU A 6 -3.51 -0.27 -0.99
CA LEU A 6 -2.14 0.19 -1.21
C LEU A 6 -1.47 -0.75 -2.18
N TYR A 7 -0.91 -0.23 -3.26
CA TYR A 7 -0.26 -1.03 -4.30
C TYR A 7 1.24 -0.74 -4.36
N SER A 8 2.03 -1.79 -4.60
CA SER A 8 3.43 -1.65 -5.03
C SER A 8 3.51 -1.37 -6.53
N SER A 9 4.67 -0.92 -6.99
CA SER A 9 5.03 -1.05 -8.41
C SER A 9 5.04 -2.53 -8.83
N SER A 10 4.84 -2.81 -10.12
CA SER A 10 5.13 -4.13 -10.70
C SER A 10 6.63 -4.44 -10.59
N PHE A 11 6.96 -5.69 -10.32
CA PHE A 11 8.33 -6.21 -10.31
C PHE A 11 8.34 -7.66 -10.82
N VAL A 12 9.49 -8.13 -11.28
CA VAL A 12 9.65 -9.53 -11.71
C VAL A 12 10.28 -10.34 -10.59
N SER A 13 9.66 -11.47 -10.26
CA SER A 13 10.18 -12.45 -9.31
C SER A 13 10.00 -13.84 -9.89
N ASP A 14 11.07 -14.64 -9.89
CA ASP A 14 11.06 -16.00 -10.46
C ASP A 14 10.48 -16.05 -11.90
N GLY A 15 10.86 -15.07 -12.72
CA GLY A 15 10.42 -14.93 -14.11
C GLY A 15 8.95 -14.52 -14.30
N LYS A 16 8.22 -14.23 -13.22
CA LYS A 16 6.82 -13.78 -13.27
C LYS A 16 6.70 -12.32 -12.87
N GLU A 17 5.89 -11.57 -13.60
CA GLU A 17 5.47 -10.24 -13.16
C GLU A 17 4.55 -10.38 -11.95
N MET A 18 4.84 -9.62 -10.90
CA MET A 18 4.09 -9.58 -9.66
C MET A 18 3.89 -8.14 -9.22
N SER A 19 2.82 -7.91 -8.48
CA SER A 19 2.60 -6.70 -7.70
C SER A 19 2.04 -7.13 -6.34
N LEU A 20 2.25 -6.30 -5.33
CA LEU A 20 1.71 -6.51 -4.00
C LEU A 20 0.62 -5.48 -3.75
N SER A 21 -0.46 -5.92 -3.09
CA SER A 21 -1.45 -5.01 -2.54
C SER A 21 -1.83 -5.37 -1.10
N ARG A 22 -2.21 -4.35 -0.33
CA ARG A 22 -2.70 -4.49 1.05
C ARG A 22 -3.81 -3.50 1.35
N ILE A 23 -4.77 -3.94 2.16
CA ILE A 23 -5.83 -3.08 2.68
C ILE A 23 -5.34 -2.35 3.93
N ALA A 24 -5.52 -1.04 3.92
CA ALA A 24 -5.37 -0.15 5.07
C ALA A 24 -6.74 0.47 5.42
N HIS A 25 -6.94 0.76 6.70
CA HIS A 25 -8.12 1.47 7.19
C HIS A 25 -7.70 2.81 7.75
N ALA A 26 -8.35 3.87 7.31
CA ALA A 26 -8.06 5.24 7.73
C ALA A 26 -9.30 6.11 7.54
N ASP A 27 -9.33 7.31 8.12
CA ASP A 27 -10.49 8.20 7.98
C ASP A 27 -10.43 9.06 6.72
N SER A 28 -9.23 9.25 6.15
CA SER A 28 -8.99 10.01 4.93
C SER A 28 -7.72 9.59 4.20
N TYR A 29 -7.53 10.09 2.97
CA TYR A 29 -6.24 9.96 2.26
C TYR A 29 -5.09 10.63 3.00
N ALA A 30 -5.34 11.75 3.69
CA ALA A 30 -4.30 12.46 4.42
C ALA A 30 -3.69 11.58 5.52
N ASP A 31 -4.52 10.84 6.26
CA ASP A 31 -4.07 9.93 7.32
C ASP A 31 -3.23 8.77 6.74
N VAL A 32 -3.65 8.19 5.60
CA VAL A 32 -2.87 7.13 4.93
C VAL A 32 -1.54 7.65 4.42
N ILE A 33 -1.54 8.82 3.77
CA ILE A 33 -0.33 9.44 3.22
C ILE A 33 0.63 9.79 4.34
N GLU A 34 0.16 10.39 5.44
CA GLU A 34 0.99 10.71 6.60
C GLU A 34 1.65 9.46 7.18
N TYR A 35 0.89 8.37 7.37
CA TYR A 35 1.42 7.10 7.84
C TYR A 35 2.51 6.54 6.91
N ILE A 36 2.26 6.52 5.60
CA ILE A 36 3.18 5.98 4.60
C ILE A 36 4.44 6.85 4.49
N GLU A 37 4.32 8.18 4.42
CA GLU A 37 5.46 9.10 4.35
C GLU A 37 6.29 9.11 5.63
N SER A 38 5.66 8.98 6.80
CA SER A 38 6.36 8.81 8.08
C SER A 38 7.21 7.54 8.12
N ASN A 39 6.85 6.53 7.33
CA ASN A 39 7.62 5.30 7.14
C ASN A 39 8.44 5.31 5.84
N ALA A 40 8.81 6.51 5.37
CA ALA A 40 9.59 6.73 4.15
C ALA A 40 9.00 6.00 2.93
N GLY A 41 7.68 6.02 2.76
CA GLY A 41 6.97 5.42 1.64
C GLY A 41 6.80 3.90 1.72
N TRP A 42 7.16 3.25 2.83
CA TRP A 42 7.03 1.80 3.00
C TRP A 42 5.76 1.42 3.74
N TYR A 43 5.07 0.42 3.21
CA TYR A 43 4.14 -0.37 4.00
C TYR A 43 4.88 -1.58 4.59
N THR A 44 4.77 -1.77 5.90
CA THR A 44 5.38 -2.89 6.62
C THR A 44 4.29 -3.70 7.33
N GLY A 45 4.09 -4.94 6.91
CA GLY A 45 3.20 -5.89 7.57
C GLY A 45 3.98 -7.03 8.25
N ILE A 46 3.26 -7.93 8.92
CA ILE A 46 3.84 -9.06 9.67
C ILE A 46 4.67 -9.99 8.76
N ASN A 47 4.22 -10.17 7.51
CA ASN A 47 4.80 -11.15 6.56
C ASN A 47 5.60 -10.51 5.41
N GLY A 48 5.91 -9.21 5.50
CA GLY A 48 6.69 -8.54 4.47
C GLY A 48 6.45 -7.04 4.39
N ALA A 49 7.22 -6.39 3.53
CA ALA A 49 7.14 -4.96 3.28
C ALA A 49 7.23 -4.65 1.80
N PHE A 50 6.61 -3.56 1.38
CA PHE A 50 6.75 -3.03 0.02
C PHE A 50 6.66 -1.51 0.00
N LYS A 51 7.32 -0.90 -1.00
CA LYS A 51 7.23 0.53 -1.25
C LYS A 51 5.87 0.81 -1.91
N VAL A 52 5.07 1.67 -1.30
CA VAL A 52 3.76 2.06 -1.85
C VAL A 52 3.99 2.99 -3.04
N ALA A 53 3.37 2.64 -4.16
CA ALA A 53 3.44 3.40 -5.41
C ALA A 53 2.08 4.02 -5.77
N TYR A 54 0.98 3.45 -5.28
CA TYR A 54 -0.37 3.92 -5.55
C TYR A 54 -1.31 3.59 -4.39
N ILE A 55 -2.28 4.48 -4.13
CA ILE A 55 -3.27 4.38 -3.05
C ILE A 55 -4.64 4.63 -3.68
N GLU A 56 -5.59 3.74 -3.41
CA GLU A 56 -6.97 3.84 -3.91
C GLU A 56 -7.98 3.68 -2.77
N GLU A 57 -8.93 4.60 -2.64
CA GLU A 57 -10.09 4.44 -1.77
C GLU A 57 -11.08 3.46 -2.40
N VAL A 58 -11.36 2.36 -1.71
CA VAL A 58 -12.32 1.36 -2.14
C VAL A 58 -13.70 1.77 -1.66
N VAL A 59 -14.55 2.18 -2.60
CA VAL A 59 -15.96 2.51 -2.36
C VAL A 59 -16.79 1.27 -2.73
N GLU A 60 -17.47 0.67 -1.75
CA GLU A 60 -18.40 -0.46 -1.97
C GLU A 60 -19.72 0.00 -2.60
#